data_AF-A0A8H4T929-F1
#
_entry.id   AF-A0A8H4T929-F1
#
_cell.length_a   1.000
_cell.length_b   1.000
_cell.length_c   1.000
_cell.angle_alpha   90.00
_cell.angle_beta   90.00
_cell.angle_gamma   90.00
#
_symmetry.space_group_name_H-M   'P 1'
#
loop_
_entity.id
_entity.type
_entity.pdbx_description
1 polymer ?
#
loop_
_entity_poly.entity_id
_entity_poly.type
_entity_poly.pdbx_seq_one_letter_code
_entity_poly.pdbx_strand_id
1 'polypeptide(L)' 'MNKAKQDADPEETPDIVPRYPLTGKAAEEDYQKQLRLLEQQNKIRLELWRKEKSSNSSTQNTDRRI' A
#
# COMPACT_ATOMS: atom_id res chain seq x y z
N MET A 1 35.85 6.54 -1.97
CA MET A 1 34.62 7.03 -1.31
C MET A 1 33.46 6.27 -1.91
N ASN A 2 32.94 5.27 -1.19
CA ASN A 2 31.84 4.43 -1.67
C ASN A 2 30.53 5.18 -1.46
N LYS A 3 29.87 5.61 -2.55
CA LYS A 3 28.51 6.14 -2.47
C LYS A 3 27.56 4.97 -2.22
N ALA A 4 27.12 4.83 -0.97
CA ALA A 4 25.99 3.97 -0.63
C ALA A 4 24.80 4.43 -1.49
N LYS A 5 24.21 3.49 -2.22
CA LYS A 5 22.98 3.73 -2.94
C LYS A 5 21.93 4.02 -1.86
N GLN A 6 21.36 5.21 -1.88
CA GLN A 6 20.18 5.50 -1.07
C GLN A 6 19.11 4.51 -1.53
N ASP A 7 18.81 3.53 -0.69
CA ASP A 7 17.63 2.71 -0.85
C ASP A 7 16.44 3.68 -0.76
N ALA A 8 15.66 3.77 -1.84
CA ALA A 8 14.48 4.62 -1.91
C ALA A 8 13.60 4.30 -0.70
N ASP A 9 13.25 5.33 0.08
CA ASP A 9 12.39 5.18 1.25
C ASP A 9 11.06 4.58 0.79
N PRO A 10 10.63 3.42 1.31
CA PRO A 10 9.39 2.77 0.89
C PRO A 10 8.14 3.61 1.22
N GLU A 11 8.26 4.63 2.07
CA GLU A 11 7.19 5.59 2.40
C GLU A 11 7.23 6.85 1.50
N GLU A 12 8.27 7.04 0.68
CA GLU A 12 8.36 8.16 -0.26
C GLU A 12 7.38 7.89 -1.41
N THR A 13 6.16 8.41 -1.28
CA THR A 13 5.27 8.55 -2.44
C THR A 13 6.03 9.33 -3.50
N PRO A 14 6.30 8.73 -4.68
CA PRO A 14 6.99 9.44 -5.73
C PRO A 14 6.22 10.72 -5.98
N ASP A 15 6.93 11.83 -6.15
CA ASP A 15 6.31 13.10 -6.49
C ASP A 15 5.74 12.95 -7.91
N ILE A 16 4.46 12.51 -8.01
CA ILE A 16 3.73 12.35 -9.27
C ILE A 16 3.30 13.76 -9.71
N VAL A 17 4.27 14.65 -9.88
CA VAL A 17 4.03 15.90 -10.59
C VAL A 17 4.08 15.54 -12.06
N PRO A 18 2.97 15.71 -12.81
CA PRO A 18 3.01 15.45 -14.23
C PRO A 18 4.07 16.37 -14.86
N ARG A 19 4.88 15.81 -15.77
CA ARG A 19 6.00 16.52 -16.43
C ARG A 19 5.57 17.81 -17.14
N TYR A 20 4.27 17.94 -17.41
CA TYR A 20 3.61 19.14 -17.92
C TYR A 20 2.29 19.35 -17.16
N PRO A 21 1.85 20.61 -16.97
CA PRO A 21 0.57 20.89 -16.36
C PRO A 21 -0.56 20.22 -17.14
N LEU A 22 -1.35 19.41 -16.45
CA LEU A 22 -2.53 18.78 -17.03
C LEU A 22 -3.60 19.86 -17.26
N THR A 23 -4.32 19.75 -18.37
CA THR A 23 -5.54 20.54 -18.57
C THR A 23 -6.61 20.09 -17.56
N GLY A 24 -7.58 20.95 -17.22
CA GLY A 24 -8.56 20.65 -16.16
C GLY A 24 -9.27 19.29 -16.32
N LYS A 25 -9.62 18.89 -17.54
CA LYS A 25 -10.22 17.57 -17.80
C LYS A 25 -9.22 16.42 -17.64
N ALA A 26 -7.99 16.58 -18.12
CA ALA A 26 -6.97 15.55 -17.99
C ALA A 26 -6.53 15.36 -16.53
N ALA A 27 -6.50 16.45 -15.74
CA ALA A 27 -6.24 16.41 -14.30
C ALA A 27 -7.33 15.64 -13.55
N GLU A 28 -8.60 15.90 -13.87
CA GLU A 28 -9.72 15.16 -13.28
C GLU A 28 -9.65 13.66 -13.63
N GLU A 29 -9.42 13.32 -14.90
CA GLU A 29 -9.29 11.92 -15.31
C GLU A 29 -8.12 11.20 -14.65
N ASP A 30 -6.98 11.88 -14.46
CA ASP A 30 -5.82 11.33 -13.76
C ASP A 30 -6.11 11.13 -12.27
N TYR A 31 -6.71 12.12 -11.62
CA TYR A 31 -7.13 12.04 -10.22
C TYR A 31 -8.09 10.85 -9.98
N GLN A 32 -9.08 10.67 -10.85
CA GLN A 32 -10.00 9.55 -10.76
C GLN A 32 -9.34 8.18 -10.98
N LYS A 33 -8.23 8.11 -11.73
CA LYS A 33 -7.42 6.89 -11.86
C LYS A 33 -6.63 6.62 -10.58
N GLN A 34 -6.03 7.66 -10.00
CA GLN A 34 -5.28 7.56 -8.74
C GLN A 34 -6.17 7.06 -7.60
N LEU A 35 -7.39 7.59 -7.47
CA LEU A 35 -8.36 7.13 -6.47
C LEU A 35 -8.71 5.65 -6.64
N ARG A 36 -9.00 5.19 -7.86
CA ARG A 36 -9.31 3.78 -8.13
C ARG A 36 -8.15 2.84 -7.78
N LEU A 37 -6.92 3.25 -8.07
CA LEU A 37 -5.73 2.47 -7.70
C LEU A 37 -5.59 2.38 -6.18
N LEU A 38 -5.76 3.49 -5.47
CA LEU A 38 -5.68 3.55 -4.02
C LEU A 38 -6.74 2.69 -3.34
N GLU A 39 -7.98 2.70 -3.85
CA GLU A 39 -9.05 1.83 -3.38
C GLU A 39 -8.71 0.35 -3.54
N GLN A 40 -8.14 -0.05 -4.68
CA GLN A 40 -7.73 -1.43 -4.93
C GLN A 40 -6.62 -1.87 -3.97
N GLN A 41 -5.60 -1.03 -3.76
CA GLN A 41 -4.51 -1.32 -2.83
C GLN A 41 -5.02 -1.44 -1.39
N ASN A 42 -5.93 -0.57 -0.97
CA ASN A 42 -6.54 -0.61 0.35
C ASN A 42 -7.35 -1.89 0.59
N LYS A 43 -8.11 -2.36 -0.41
CA LYS A 43 -8.84 -3.64 -0.32
C LYS A 43 -7.89 -4.81 -0.09
N ILE A 44 -6.82 -4.90 -0.87
CA ILE A 44 -5.80 -5.95 -0.72
C ILE A 44 -5.18 -5.92 0.68
N ARG A 45 -4.79 -4.73 1.16
CA ARG A 45 -4.22 -4.55 2.51
C ARG A 45 -5.18 -5.02 3.61
N LEU A 46 -6.46 -4.69 3.49
CA LEU A 46 -7.49 -5.11 4.46
C LEU A 46 -7.73 -6.62 4.43
N GLU A 47 -7.75 -7.25 3.25
CA GLU A 47 -7.91 -8.71 3.12
C GLU A 47 -6.73 -9.47 3.74
N LEU A 48 -5.50 -9.02 3.50
CA LEU A 48 -4.30 -9.59 4.11
C LEU A 48 -4.35 -9.48 5.64
N TRP A 49 -4.70 -8.30 6.17
CA TRP A 49 -4.80 -8.09 7.61
C TRP A 49 -5.88 -8.96 8.27
N ARG A 50 -7.03 -9.13 7.60
CA ARG A 50 -8.10 -10.04 8.06
C ARG A 50 -7.63 -11.49 8.08
N LYS A 51 -6.91 -11.94 7.06
CA LYS A 51 -6.36 -13.29 6.97
C LYS A 51 -5.37 -13.56 8.10
N GLU A 52 -4.44 -12.62 8.33
CA GLU A 52 -3.45 -12.71 9.41
C GLU A 52 -4.10 -12.77 10.80
N LYS A 53 -5.08 -11.91 11.07
CA LYS A 53 -5.88 -11.93 12.32
C LYS A 53 -6.60 -13.24 12.55
N SER A 54 -7.14 -13.86 11.50
CA SER A 54 -7.82 -15.16 11.58
C SER A 54 -6.85 -16.32 11.85
N SER A 55 -5.64 -16.27 11.27
CA SER A 55 -4.61 -17.30 11.50
C SER A 55 -4.02 -17.23 12.92
N ASN A 56 -3.86 -16.03 13.48
CA ASN A 56 -3.27 -15.84 14.80
C ASN A 56 -4.22 -16.13 15.98
N SER A 57 -5.53 -16.24 15.75
CA SER A 57 -6.49 -16.61 16.81
C SER A 57 -6.66 -18.13 16.99
N SER A 58 -6.10 -18.94 16.09
CA SER A 58 -6.26 -20.41 16.10
C SER A 58 -5.21 -21.15 16.94
N THR A 59 -4.13 -20.49 17.38
CA THR A 59 -3.00 -21.17 18.06
C THR A 59 -3.04 -21.11 19.59
N GLN A 60 -4.10 -20.59 20.21
CA GLN A 60 -4.26 -20.60 21.68
C GLN A 60 -5.39 -21.54 22.12
N ASN A 61 -5.21 -22.86 22.01
CA ASN A 61 -5.78 -23.86 22.95
C ASN A 61 -5.44 -25.30 22.53
N THR A 62 -4.22 -25.78 22.78
CA THR A 62 -3.96 -27.24 22.88
C THR A 62 -2.97 -27.63 23.97
N ASP A 63 -2.50 -26.71 24.82
CA ASP A 63 -1.54 -27.04 25.88
C ASP A 63 -2.09 -26.73 27.29
N ARG A 64 -3.30 -27.26 27.60
CA ARG A 64 -3.61 -27.68 28.96
C ARG A 64 -3.39 -29.18 29.07
N ARG A 65 -2.11 -29.53 29.19
CA ARG A 65 -1.58 -30.82 29.61
C ARG A 65 -1.94 -31.13 31.08
N ILE A 66 -2.17 -32.43 31.31
CA ILE A 66 -2.12 -33.21 32.56
C ILE A 66 -3.37 -33.14 33.43
#